data_AF-A0A383EUE2-F1
#
_entry.id   AF-A0A383EUE2-F1
#
_cell.length_a   1.000
_cell.length_b   1.000
_cell.length_c   1.000
_cell.angle_alpha   90.00
_cell.angle_beta   90.00
_cell.angle_gamma   90.00
#
_symmetry.space_group_name_H-M   'P 1'
#
loop_
_entity.id
_entity.type
_entity.pdbx_description
1 polymer ?
#
loop_
_entity_poly.entity_id
_entity_poly.type
_entity_poly.pdbx_seq_one_letter_code
_entity_poly.pdbx_strand_id
1 'polypeptide(L)' 'MNKSVKYAIFILITFLILLIGLRTYIYPPLPDYEGSISLKELSDTVNVYTDGFGVPHVFAKNESDLFLAA' A
#
# COMPACT_ATOMS: atom_id res chain seq x y z
N MET A 1 -33.58 1.34 26.48
CA MET A 1 -32.20 0.99 26.87
C MET A 1 -31.70 2.00 27.90
N ASN A 2 -31.24 1.51 29.05
CA ASN A 2 -30.82 2.36 30.17
C ASN A 2 -29.63 3.26 29.75
N LYS A 3 -29.54 4.47 30.31
CA LYS A 3 -28.50 5.44 29.93
C LYS A 3 -27.09 4.82 30.04
N SER A 4 -26.83 4.03 31.08
CA SER A 4 -25.56 3.32 31.29
C SER A 4 -25.23 2.34 30.16
N VAL A 5 -26.23 1.63 29.62
CA VAL A 5 -26.04 0.68 28.52
C VAL A 5 -25.69 1.43 27.22
N LYS A 6 -26.27 2.62 26.99
CA LYS A 6 -25.90 3.47 25.85
C LYS A 6 -24.43 3.93 25.92
N TYR A 7 -23.97 4.34 27.10
CA TYR A 7 -22.57 4.75 27.29
C TYR A 7 -21.60 3.57 27.14
N ALA A 8 -21.95 2.39 27.67
CA ALA A 8 -21.12 1.19 27.51
C ALA A 8 -20.95 0.82 26.02
N ILE A 9 -22.02 0.87 25.24
CA ILE A 9 -21.96 0.62 23.78
C ILE A 9 -21.11 1.68 23.08
N PHE A 10 -21.27 2.96 23.43
CA PHE A 10 -20.48 4.05 22.84
C PHE A 10 -18.98 3.89 23.09
N ILE A 11 -18.58 3.57 24.33
CA ILE A 11 -17.19 3.32 24.70
C ILE A 11 -16.64 2.12 23.92
N LEU A 12 -17.41 1.04 23.82
CA LEU A 12 -16.99 -0.17 23.11
C LEU A 12 -16.76 0.10 21.61
N ILE A 13 -17.66 0.84 20.96
CA ILE A 13 -17.52 1.21 19.54
C ILE A 13 -16.29 2.10 19.34
N THR A 14 -16.11 3.11 20.20
CA THR A 14 -14.97 4.01 20.13
C THR A 14 -13.64 3.24 20.27
N PHE A 15 -13.60 2.30 21.20
CA PHE A 15 -12.45 1.44 21.42
C PHE A 15 -12.16 0.52 20.22
N LEU A 16 -13.19 -0.08 19.63
CA LEU A 16 -13.05 -0.89 18.40
C LEU A 16 -12.48 -0.07 17.24
N ILE A 17 -12.98 1.14 17.01
CA ILE A 17 -12.48 2.04 15.97
C ILE A 17 -11.00 2.38 16.22
N LEU A 18 -10.63 2.67 17.47
CA LEU A 18 -9.25 2.97 17.84
C LEU A 18 -8.32 1.78 17.56
N LEU A 19 -8.74 0.56 17.90
CA LEU A 19 -7.96 -0.65 17.65
C LEU A 19 -7.77 -0.92 16.14
N ILE A 20 -8.82 -0.76 15.34
CA ILE A 20 -8.74 -0.91 13.89
C ILE A 20 -7.80 0.14 13.30
N GLY A 21 -7.96 1.40 13.70
CA GLY A 21 -7.11 2.51 13.25
C GLY A 21 -5.64 2.30 13.60
N LEU A 22 -5.35 1.86 14.83
CA LEU A 22 -3.99 1.56 15.27
C LEU A 22 -3.38 0.40 14.47
N ARG A 23 -4.16 -0.66 14.21
CA ARG A 23 -3.71 -1.79 13.39
C ARG A 23 -3.36 -1.34 11.97
N THR A 24 -4.23 -0.55 11.33
CA THR A 24 -3.97 -0.06 9.96
C THR A 24 -2.80 0.92 9.88
N TYR A 25 -2.55 1.66 10.95
CA TYR A 25 -1.41 2.58 11.04
C TYR A 25 -0.07 1.83 11.18
N ILE A 26 -0.04 0.77 12.00
CA ILE A 26 1.17 -0.03 12.23
C ILE A 26 1.45 -0.98 11.04
N TYR A 27 0.40 -1.51 10.41
CA TYR A 27 0.49 -2.46 9.31
C TYR A 27 -0.17 -1.87 8.06
N PRO A 28 0.49 -0.93 7.36
CA PRO A 28 0.01 -0.45 6.08
C PRO A 28 -0.05 -1.61 5.07
N PRO A 29 -0.92 -1.52 4.06
CA PRO A 29 -0.92 -2.47 2.96
C PRO A 29 0.45 -2.47 2.27
N LEU A 30 0.93 -3.66 1.91
CA LEU A 30 2.14 -3.80 1.12
C LEU A 30 1.91 -3.32 -0.32
N PRO A 31 2.94 -2.83 -1.02
CA PRO A 31 2.84 -2.54 -2.44
C PRO A 31 2.56 -3.82 -3.23
N ASP A 32 1.87 -3.67 -4.35
CA ASP A 32 1.69 -4.75 -5.32
C ASP A 32 2.99 -4.94 -6.11
N TYR A 33 3.61 -6.11 -5.97
CA TYR A 33 4.86 -6.47 -6.66
C TYR A 33 4.63 -7.12 -8.04
N GLU A 34 3.39 -7.52 -8.32
CA GLU A 34 3.02 -8.25 -9.52
C GLU A 34 1.94 -7.48 -10.29
N GLY A 35 1.91 -7.69 -11.60
CA GLY A 35 0.93 -7.10 -12.49
C GLY A 35 1.56 -6.19 -13.54
N SER A 36 0.74 -5.32 -14.10
CA SER A 36 1.17 -4.39 -15.15
C SER A 36 0.39 -3.10 -15.00
N ILE A 37 1.09 -1.97 -15.08
CA ILE A 37 0.50 -0.63 -15.10
C ILE A 37 0.88 0.06 -16.40
N SER A 38 -0.02 0.92 -16.90
CA SER A 38 0.25 1.74 -18.07
C SER A 38 0.64 3.14 -17.60
N LEU A 39 1.85 3.59 -17.95
CA LEU A 39 2.32 4.95 -17.72
C LEU A 39 2.37 5.68 -19.07
N LYS A 40 1.79 6.88 -19.14
CA LYS A 40 1.68 7.63 -20.39
C LYS A 40 3.04 8.19 -20.84
N GLU A 41 3.92 8.39 -19.88
CA GLU A 41 5.24 8.99 -20.02
C GLU A 41 6.30 7.97 -20.50
N LEU A 42 6.00 6.66 -20.40
CA LEU A 42 6.89 5.62 -20.90
C LEU A 42 6.84 5.53 -22.42
N SER A 43 8.00 5.53 -23.04
CA SER A 43 8.13 5.36 -24.49
C SER A 43 8.14 3.89 -24.93
N ASP A 44 8.57 2.98 -24.05
CA ASP A 44 8.56 1.53 -24.26
C ASP A 44 8.27 0.78 -22.93
N THR A 45 8.13 -0.54 -23.00
CA THR A 45 7.89 -1.40 -21.84
C THR A 45 9.11 -1.44 -20.92
N VAL A 46 8.86 -1.26 -19.62
CA VAL A 46 9.84 -1.45 -18.55
C VAL A 46 9.45 -2.66 -17.71
N ASN A 47 10.42 -3.54 -17.45
CA ASN A 47 10.24 -4.71 -16.59
C ASN A 47 10.95 -4.47 -15.26
N VAL A 48 10.25 -4.68 -14.15
CA VAL A 48 10.79 -4.54 -12.79
C VAL A 48 10.70 -5.88 -12.09
N TYR A 49 11.82 -6.37 -11.54
CA TYR A 49 11.88 -7.60 -10.75
C TYR A 49 12.46 -7.30 -9.38
N THR A 50 11.75 -7.68 -8.33
CA THR A 50 12.23 -7.51 -6.94
C THR A 50 12.86 -8.79 -6.44
N ASP A 51 14.07 -8.70 -5.88
CA ASP A 51 14.75 -9.87 -5.32
C ASP A 51 14.21 -10.29 -3.95
N GLY A 52 14.79 -11.34 -3.38
CA GLY A 52 14.41 -11.85 -2.04
C GLY A 52 14.72 -10.90 -0.87
N PHE A 53 15.45 -9.81 -1.11
CA PHE A 53 15.76 -8.77 -0.14
C PHE A 53 14.92 -7.50 -0.34
N GLY A 54 14.03 -7.49 -1.34
CA GLY A 54 13.18 -6.33 -1.64
C GLY A 54 13.85 -5.29 -2.56
N VAL A 55 14.98 -5.61 -3.19
CA VAL A 55 15.69 -4.69 -4.08
C VAL A 55 15.12 -4.79 -5.50
N PRO A 56 14.67 -3.67 -6.12
CA PRO A 56 14.17 -3.68 -7.49
C PRO A 56 15.32 -3.69 -8.51
N HIS A 57 15.18 -4.55 -9.53
CA HIS A 57 16.01 -4.60 -10.73
C HIS A 57 15.16 -4.15 -11.92
N VAL A 58 15.50 -3.00 -12.49
CA VAL A 58 14.72 -2.33 -13.54
C VAL A 58 15.40 -2.50 -14.89
N PHE A 59 14.64 -2.94 -15.90
CA PHE A 59 15.11 -3.16 -17.27
C PHE A 59 14.27 -2.36 -18.26
N ALA A 60 14.92 -1.47 -19.00
CA ALA A 60 14.30 -0.65 -20.04
C ALA A 60 15.17 -0.65 -21.32
N LYS A 61 14.57 -0.33 -22.46
CA LYS A 61 15.29 -0.25 -23.75
C LYS A 61 16.00 1.08 -23.99
N ASN A 62 15.69 2.10 -23.19
CA ASN A 62 16.28 3.44 -23.30
C ASN A 62 16.50 4.05 -21.91
N GLU A 63 17.38 5.04 -21.85
CA GLU A 63 17.81 5.68 -20.59
C GLU A 63 16.71 6.52 -19.95
N SER A 64 15.84 7.14 -20.75
CA SER A 64 14.75 7.99 -20.25
C SER A 64 13.73 7.17 -19.45
N ASP A 65 13.29 6.05 -19.99
CA ASP A 65 12.34 5.14 -19.33
C ASP A 65 12.99 4.44 -18.14
N LEU A 66 14.29 4.10 -18.23
CA LEU A 66 15.04 3.55 -17.10
C LEU A 66 15.08 4.53 -15.93
N PHE A 67 15.40 5.80 -16.20
CA PHE A 67 15.45 6.85 -15.18
C PHE A 67 14.08 7.13 -14.56
N LEU A 68 13.00 7.04 -15.34
CA LEU A 68 11.64 7.26 -14.84
C LEU A 68 11.19 6.16 -13.88
N ALA A 69 11.63 4.92 -14.11
CA ALA A 69 11.11 3.73 -13.43
C ALA A 69 12.06 3.14 -12.35
N ALA A 70 13.30 3.63 -12.24
CA ALA A 70 14.28 3.23 -11.22
C ALA A 70 14.08 3.99 -9.90
#